data_AF-A0A3N9NSZ7-F1
#
_entry.id   AF-A0A3N9NSZ7-F1
#
_cell.length_a   1.000
_cell.length_b   1.000
_cell.length_c   1.000
_cell.angle_alpha   90.00
_cell.angle_beta   90.00
_cell.angle_gamma   90.00
#
_symmetry.space_group_name_H-M   'P 1'
#
loop_
_entity.id
_entity.type
_entity.pdbx_description
1 polymer ?
#
loop_
_entity_poly.entity_id
_entity_poly.type
_entity_poly.pdbx_seq_one_letter_code
_entity_poly.pdbx_strand_id
1 'polypeptide(L)'
;MSLFAGHFAASLQFWQLRKTTISINCSAIFTGNLYNIHTIPVNHNLSDKTLLSPYASTAKQNNILILFAIFLIATLLRVLGAGWGMPYIFHPDERLMIARGVYFFSGDLNPHLFIYPSFLMYILFFVDAIVFIGGTLLGSFVSLSHFTGLYHTDPAVFYIPNRITIAIFGLLSLYAVYRLALHTFGTRTALLSFIFMAILPVHVLHSHFVTTDVPCLLFVVLSFYHSIRVLEHGALKNYLLAALWGGLAAGIKYNGGAVILCLILAHALREWESTTGTVIYRIVHLAKKMFKIKLLAPCLLSILVFIFTSPYTVLDLQAFIKDFMFQVTVQRRGHGLIFLGIGNKVLYEIFVVLRNWGGTLLWVSMLVGLVRSFFKIDKVKILYLFWIGFYFFALVTSNDFFIRYTLLLVPFMIILAADFLARGLASAKIAYKSVAILLTVGTIIYMGVYSTLITGSLVAQDPRITAKKWFESEVQHSTPVGLMTSSTGMQNRDDPPIDESRYSLFKSTSIAEVLEQQPEYIMLSRYDYIDFLRIGERSEYTRDSFYALTKLRSEQAEFKLVHVFDNSPTLFGIPLLGRYPMHDMMYTFPRIEIYKRQSDE
;
A
#
# COMPACT_ATOMS: atom_id res chain seq x y z
N MET A 1 -42.77 -26.63 40.62
CA MET A 1 -41.58 -26.24 41.40
C MET A 1 -41.23 -24.80 40.98
N SER A 2 -41.95 -23.79 41.48
CA SER A 2 -41.66 -22.99 42.70
C SER A 2 -40.28 -22.31 42.62
N LEU A 3 -40.10 -20.98 42.59
CA LEU A 3 -40.90 -19.85 43.06
C LEU A 3 -40.54 -18.54 42.30
N PHE A 4 -41.60 -17.79 41.92
CA PHE A 4 -41.89 -16.35 42.10
C PHE A 4 -40.87 -15.25 41.68
N ALA A 5 -41.23 -14.06 41.18
CA ALA A 5 -42.41 -13.39 40.57
C ALA A 5 -42.34 -11.90 40.96
N GLY A 6 -42.79 -11.00 40.07
CA GLY A 6 -43.16 -9.63 40.41
C GLY A 6 -42.82 -8.60 39.33
N HIS A 7 -43.73 -7.91 38.66
CA HIS A 7 -45.18 -8.00 38.46
C HIS A 7 -45.51 -7.03 37.29
N PHE A 8 -46.58 -7.33 36.58
CA PHE A 8 -47.04 -6.69 35.35
C PHE A 8 -47.81 -5.37 35.59
N ALA A 9 -47.78 -4.50 34.57
CA ALA A 9 -48.69 -3.43 34.14
C ALA A 9 -49.94 -3.00 34.96
N ALA A 10 -50.15 -1.66 35.02
CA ALA A 10 -51.39 -0.85 34.87
C ALA A 10 -51.11 0.52 35.54
N SER A 11 -51.51 1.72 35.10
CA SER A 11 -52.72 2.19 34.42
C SER A 11 -52.53 3.66 33.97
N LEU A 12 -53.37 4.10 33.03
CA LEU A 12 -53.55 5.48 32.54
C LEU A 12 -54.12 6.45 33.62
N GLN A 13 -53.88 7.75 33.38
CA GLN A 13 -54.82 8.91 33.40
C GLN A 13 -54.70 10.03 34.48
N PHE A 14 -54.80 11.28 33.96
CA PHE A 14 -54.97 12.64 34.55
C PHE A 14 -53.75 13.44 35.07
N TRP A 15 -53.60 14.77 34.95
CA TRP A 15 -53.98 15.87 34.01
C TRP A 15 -53.35 17.21 34.52
N GLN A 16 -53.44 18.28 33.71
CA GLN A 16 -53.12 19.73 33.90
C GLN A 16 -51.73 20.23 33.44
N LEU A 17 -51.58 20.91 32.29
CA LEU A 17 -52.03 22.26 31.83
C LEU A 17 -51.31 23.47 32.47
N ARG A 18 -50.56 24.21 31.64
CA ARG A 18 -50.59 25.69 31.60
C ARG A 18 -50.62 26.20 30.16
N LYS A 19 -51.56 27.10 29.91
CA LYS A 19 -51.83 27.87 28.68
C LYS A 19 -51.04 29.19 28.68
N THR A 20 -50.73 29.71 27.49
CA THR A 20 -50.94 31.13 27.10
C THR A 20 -50.75 31.23 25.57
N THR A 21 -51.81 31.11 24.77
CA THR A 21 -52.73 32.14 24.20
C THR A 21 -52.22 32.82 22.93
N ILE A 22 -53.09 32.72 21.92
CA ILE A 22 -53.04 33.05 20.49
C ILE A 22 -53.38 34.53 20.24
N SER A 23 -52.91 35.12 19.13
CA SER A 23 -53.79 35.87 18.23
C SER A 23 -53.29 35.83 16.77
N ILE A 24 -54.09 35.19 15.91
CA ILE A 24 -54.09 35.34 14.45
C ILE A 24 -55.34 36.14 14.16
N ASN A 25 -55.22 37.23 13.41
CA ASN A 25 -56.35 38.05 12.99
C ASN A 25 -56.51 37.92 11.47
N CYS A 26 -57.68 37.43 11.05
CA CYS A 26 -58.13 37.36 9.66
C CYS A 26 -59.55 37.94 9.58
N SER A 27 -59.70 39.01 8.80
CA SER A 27 -60.93 39.52 8.17
C SER A 27 -60.50 40.08 6.80
N ALA A 28 -60.90 39.50 5.66
CA ALA A 28 -62.14 39.69 4.90
C ALA A 28 -62.35 41.16 4.45
N ILE A 29 -62.74 41.57 3.23
CA ILE A 29 -63.19 40.95 1.97
C ILE A 29 -63.36 42.12 0.94
N PHE A 30 -63.11 41.86 -0.36
CA PHE A 30 -63.61 42.55 -1.59
C PHE A 30 -63.45 44.08 -1.83
N THR A 31 -62.79 44.45 -2.94
CA THR A 31 -63.40 45.00 -4.19
C THR A 31 -62.34 45.53 -5.18
N GLY A 32 -62.56 45.30 -6.48
CA GLY A 32 -62.26 46.26 -7.55
C GLY A 32 -60.83 46.39 -8.08
N ASN A 33 -60.58 45.80 -9.25
CA ASN A 33 -59.55 46.22 -10.20
C ASN A 33 -59.56 47.74 -10.42
N LEU A 34 -58.39 48.36 -10.64
CA LEU A 34 -58.05 49.21 -11.81
C LEU A 34 -56.68 49.91 -11.60
N TYR A 35 -55.76 49.58 -12.51
CA TYR A 35 -54.65 50.38 -13.09
C TYR A 35 -53.43 50.89 -12.29
N ASN A 36 -52.27 50.62 -12.92
CA ASN A 36 -51.03 51.39 -12.97
C ASN A 36 -50.20 51.52 -11.69
N ILE A 37 -49.29 50.57 -11.49
CA ILE A 37 -48.10 50.77 -10.66
C ILE A 37 -46.88 50.88 -11.58
N HIS A 38 -46.33 52.09 -11.61
CA HIS A 38 -45.04 52.40 -12.18
C HIS A 38 -43.95 51.53 -11.54
N THR A 39 -43.14 50.94 -12.41
CA THR A 39 -41.87 50.30 -12.12
C THR A 39 -40.88 51.30 -11.52
N ILE A 40 -40.43 51.04 -10.29
CA ILE A 40 -39.18 51.61 -9.76
C ILE A 40 -38.17 50.45 -9.69
N PRO A 41 -37.07 50.50 -10.46
CA PRO A 41 -36.02 49.50 -10.41
C PRO A 41 -35.05 49.83 -9.27
N VAL A 42 -34.52 48.80 -8.61
CA VAL A 42 -33.28 48.93 -7.82
C VAL A 42 -32.33 47.85 -8.31
N ASN A 43 -31.32 48.28 -9.08
CA ASN A 43 -30.18 47.47 -9.46
C ASN A 43 -28.89 48.23 -9.11
N HIS A 44 -27.98 47.52 -8.46
CA HIS A 44 -26.53 47.70 -8.35
C HIS A 44 -25.89 49.10 -8.24
N ASN A 45 -25.31 49.34 -7.06
CA ASN A 45 -23.87 49.55 -6.80
C ASN A 45 -23.69 50.57 -5.67
N LEU A 46 -22.96 50.18 -4.62
CA LEU A 46 -21.80 50.92 -4.10
C LEU A 46 -21.23 50.21 -2.88
N SER A 47 -20.00 49.72 -3.05
CA SER A 47 -18.91 49.73 -2.07
C SER A 47 -19.22 49.28 -0.64
N ASP A 48 -18.95 48.00 -0.37
CA ASP A 48 -18.37 47.61 0.91
C ASP A 48 -17.00 46.96 0.67
N LYS A 49 -16.00 47.84 0.54
CA LYS A 49 -14.61 47.50 0.86
C LYS A 49 -14.53 47.37 2.39
N THR A 50 -14.90 46.22 2.92
CA THR A 50 -14.70 45.89 4.34
C THR A 50 -13.64 44.79 4.48
N LEU A 51 -12.43 45.26 4.82
CA LEU A 51 -11.47 44.61 5.71
C LEU A 51 -11.11 43.15 5.39
N LEU A 52 -10.21 42.98 4.42
CA LEU A 52 -9.29 41.84 4.43
C LEU A 52 -8.44 41.92 5.70
N SER A 53 -8.83 41.12 6.70
CA SER A 53 -8.05 40.89 7.91
C SER A 53 -6.61 40.48 7.56
N PRO A 54 -5.57 41.08 8.19
CA PRO A 54 -4.17 40.64 8.06
C PRO A 54 -3.93 39.18 8.47
N TYR A 55 -4.91 38.53 9.11
CA TYR A 55 -4.85 37.12 9.50
C TYR A 55 -5.19 36.15 8.35
N ALA A 56 -5.85 36.60 7.28
CA ALA A 56 -6.24 35.73 6.17
C ALA A 56 -5.09 35.43 5.20
N SER A 57 -4.17 36.37 4.97
CA SER A 57 -2.98 36.17 4.12
C SER A 57 -1.93 35.31 4.80
N THR A 58 -1.70 35.53 6.11
CA THR A 58 -0.77 34.76 6.93
C THR A 58 -1.24 33.32 7.15
N ALA A 59 -2.53 33.09 7.37
CA ALA A 59 -3.07 31.72 7.46
C ALA A 59 -2.94 30.93 6.15
N LYS A 60 -3.07 31.60 4.99
CA LYS A 60 -2.90 30.97 3.67
C LYS A 60 -1.42 30.67 3.36
N GLN A 61 -0.51 31.57 3.73
CA GLN A 61 0.95 31.36 3.61
C GLN A 61 1.45 30.25 4.55
N ASN A 62 0.99 30.21 5.80
CA ASN A 62 1.37 29.17 6.77
C ASN A 62 0.99 27.76 6.29
N ASN A 63 -0.16 27.62 5.62
CA ASN A 63 -0.59 26.33 5.06
C ASN A 63 0.33 25.85 3.92
N ILE A 64 0.88 26.76 3.11
CA ILE A 64 1.80 26.38 2.02
C ILE A 64 3.14 25.90 2.59
N LEU A 65 3.68 26.59 3.59
CA LEU A 65 4.93 26.20 4.25
C LEU A 65 4.79 24.82 4.92
N ILE A 66 3.68 24.55 5.60
CA ILE A 66 3.41 23.24 6.21
C ILE A 66 3.33 22.14 5.14
N LEU A 67 2.57 22.37 4.05
CA LEU A 67 2.47 21.39 2.97
C LEU A 67 3.81 21.14 2.30
N PHE A 68 4.61 22.19 2.09
CA PHE A 68 5.96 22.08 1.54
C PHE A 68 6.88 21.28 2.48
N ALA A 69 6.85 21.56 3.79
CA ALA A 69 7.65 20.82 4.77
C ALA A 69 7.27 19.33 4.81
N ILE A 70 5.96 19.00 4.78
CA ILE A 70 5.49 17.61 4.73
C ILE A 70 5.96 16.94 3.43
N PHE A 71 5.88 17.63 2.29
CA PHE A 71 6.33 17.10 1.01
C PHE A 71 7.85 16.88 0.98
N LEU A 72 8.63 17.80 1.56
CA LEU A 72 10.08 17.66 1.68
C LEU A 72 10.46 16.46 2.54
N ILE A 73 9.84 16.30 3.72
CA ILE A 73 10.03 15.11 4.57
C ILE A 73 9.66 13.84 3.81
N ALA A 74 8.52 13.82 3.12
CA ALA A 74 8.08 12.68 2.33
C ALA A 74 9.08 12.32 1.22
N THR A 75 9.71 13.32 0.61
CA THR A 75 10.71 13.18 -0.46
C THR A 75 12.00 12.61 0.10
N LEU A 76 12.52 13.19 1.18
CA LEU A 76 13.75 12.72 1.84
C LEU A 76 13.62 11.26 2.26
N LEU A 77 12.51 10.90 2.90
CA LEU A 77 12.24 9.52 3.34
C LEU A 77 12.16 8.51 2.19
N ARG A 78 11.94 8.91 0.92
CA ARG A 78 11.77 7.99 -0.22
C ARG A 78 12.97 7.96 -1.17
N VAL A 79 13.86 8.95 -1.06
CA VAL A 79 15.01 9.12 -1.96
C VAL A 79 16.31 8.73 -1.25
N LEU A 80 16.42 8.99 0.05
CA LEU A 80 17.58 8.57 0.83
C LEU A 80 17.62 7.04 0.90
N GLY A 81 18.76 6.46 0.50
CA GLY A 81 18.90 5.00 0.41
C GLY A 81 18.44 4.41 -0.93
N ALA A 82 18.19 5.21 -1.98
CA ALA A 82 17.90 4.69 -3.32
C ALA A 82 18.99 3.74 -3.86
N GLY A 83 20.25 3.93 -3.43
CA GLY A 83 21.38 3.04 -3.73
C GLY A 83 21.47 1.78 -2.85
N TRP A 84 20.47 1.50 -2.01
CA TRP A 84 20.49 0.38 -1.06
C TRP A 84 20.84 -0.96 -1.74
N GLY A 85 21.78 -1.68 -1.12
CA GLY A 85 22.23 -3.01 -1.55
C GLY A 85 23.24 -3.02 -2.71
N MET A 86 23.38 -1.93 -3.47
CA MET A 86 24.25 -1.90 -4.66
C MET A 86 25.72 -2.24 -4.33
N PRO A 87 26.43 -2.97 -5.23
CA PRO A 87 25.97 -3.45 -6.54
C PRO A 87 25.13 -4.75 -6.49
N TYR A 88 24.81 -5.27 -5.30
CA TYR A 88 24.00 -6.47 -5.14
C TYR A 88 22.50 -6.16 -5.21
N ILE A 89 21.73 -7.14 -5.66
CA ILE A 89 20.28 -7.01 -5.85
C ILE A 89 19.58 -7.96 -4.88
N PHE A 90 19.10 -7.39 -3.78
CA PHE A 90 18.49 -8.14 -2.69
C PHE A 90 16.97 -8.27 -2.80
N HIS A 91 16.27 -7.27 -3.34
CA HIS A 91 14.82 -7.37 -3.49
C HIS A 91 14.45 -8.31 -4.65
N PRO A 92 13.55 -9.29 -4.44
CA PRO A 92 13.35 -10.33 -5.42
C PRO A 92 12.63 -9.87 -6.71
N ASP A 93 11.67 -8.96 -6.56
CA ASP A 93 10.81 -8.56 -7.68
C ASP A 93 11.45 -7.49 -8.58
N GLU A 94 12.43 -6.71 -8.08
CA GLU A 94 13.01 -5.59 -8.85
C GLU A 94 13.75 -6.09 -10.09
N ARG A 95 14.46 -7.21 -9.97
CA ARG A 95 15.17 -7.83 -11.09
C ARG A 95 14.23 -8.19 -12.22
N LEU A 96 13.04 -8.71 -11.92
CA LEU A 96 12.08 -9.10 -12.95
C LEU A 96 11.65 -7.88 -13.78
N MET A 97 11.40 -6.74 -13.12
CA MET A 97 10.96 -5.52 -13.80
C MET A 97 12.10 -4.88 -14.61
N ILE A 98 13.26 -4.68 -13.98
CA ILE A 98 14.39 -3.99 -14.59
C ILE A 98 14.99 -4.82 -15.72
N ALA A 99 15.12 -6.15 -15.55
CA ALA A 99 15.64 -7.00 -16.62
C ALA A 99 14.78 -6.93 -17.89
N ARG A 100 13.45 -6.83 -17.76
CA ARG A 100 12.56 -6.64 -18.92
C ARG A 100 12.70 -5.25 -19.53
N GLY A 101 12.84 -4.21 -18.72
CA GLY A 101 13.15 -2.86 -19.21
C GLY A 101 14.43 -2.84 -20.06
N VAL A 102 15.51 -3.45 -19.57
CA VAL A 102 16.78 -3.57 -20.31
C VAL A 102 16.64 -4.44 -21.56
N TYR A 103 15.89 -5.54 -21.48
CA TYR A 103 15.68 -6.45 -22.62
C TYR A 103 15.03 -5.75 -23.83
N PHE A 104 14.16 -4.75 -23.61
CA PHE A 104 13.50 -4.01 -24.68
C PHE A 104 14.46 -3.22 -25.59
N PHE A 105 15.69 -2.95 -25.16
CA PHE A 105 16.74 -2.39 -26.03
C PHE A 105 17.19 -3.35 -27.14
N SER A 106 16.84 -4.64 -27.07
CA SER A 106 17.06 -5.59 -28.18
C SER A 106 16.17 -5.33 -29.40
N GLY A 107 15.12 -4.52 -29.25
CA GLY A 107 14.11 -4.27 -30.28
C GLY A 107 12.85 -5.13 -30.15
N ASP A 108 12.87 -6.17 -29.31
CA ASP A 108 11.68 -6.92 -28.95
C ASP A 108 10.96 -6.26 -27.77
N LEU A 109 9.75 -5.72 -28.00
CA LEU A 109 8.92 -5.08 -26.97
C LEU A 109 7.97 -6.06 -26.26
N ASN A 110 7.98 -7.35 -26.62
CA ASN A 110 7.25 -8.38 -25.89
C ASN A 110 7.95 -8.64 -24.53
N PRO A 111 7.25 -8.51 -23.38
CA PRO A 111 7.87 -8.76 -22.08
C PRO A 111 8.29 -10.23 -21.88
N HIS A 112 7.69 -11.20 -22.59
CA HIS A 112 7.86 -12.64 -22.34
C HIS A 112 7.74 -13.00 -20.85
N LEU A 113 6.93 -12.25 -20.12
CA LEU A 113 6.70 -12.35 -18.68
C LEU A 113 5.37 -11.68 -18.37
N PHE A 114 4.29 -12.48 -18.38
CA PHE A 114 2.94 -11.95 -18.21
C PHE A 114 2.35 -12.17 -16.81
N ILE A 115 3.17 -12.62 -15.85
CA ILE A 115 2.78 -12.63 -14.42
C ILE A 115 2.51 -11.21 -13.89
N TYR A 116 3.01 -10.18 -14.59
CA TYR A 116 2.64 -8.78 -14.46
C TYR A 116 2.23 -8.21 -15.82
N PRO A 117 1.34 -7.21 -15.87
CA PRO A 117 1.14 -6.45 -17.09
C PRO A 117 2.34 -5.54 -17.39
N SER A 118 2.48 -5.15 -18.65
CA SER A 118 3.73 -4.62 -19.22
C SER A 118 3.97 -3.13 -18.95
N PHE A 119 2.96 -2.39 -18.47
CA PHE A 119 3.02 -0.92 -18.49
C PHE A 119 4.18 -0.39 -17.64
N LEU A 120 4.39 -0.95 -16.45
CA LEU A 120 5.51 -0.53 -15.62
C LEU A 120 6.85 -0.81 -16.33
N MET A 121 7.01 -1.99 -16.94
CA MET A 121 8.25 -2.34 -17.67
C MET A 121 8.55 -1.33 -18.79
N TYR A 122 7.53 -0.86 -19.51
CA TYR A 122 7.71 0.19 -20.52
C TYR A 122 8.07 1.56 -19.93
N ILE A 123 7.52 1.92 -18.77
CA ILE A 123 7.93 3.13 -18.05
C ILE A 123 9.41 3.04 -17.67
N LEU A 124 9.86 1.91 -17.13
CA LEU A 124 11.26 1.71 -16.75
C LEU A 124 12.19 1.76 -17.96
N PHE A 125 11.82 1.08 -19.05
CA PHE A 125 12.55 1.17 -20.32
C PHE A 125 12.66 2.60 -20.83
N PHE A 126 11.59 3.39 -20.74
CA PHE A 126 11.62 4.80 -21.14
C PHE A 126 12.55 5.63 -20.24
N VAL A 127 12.57 5.36 -18.93
CA VAL A 127 13.52 6.00 -18.00
C VAL A 127 14.96 5.62 -18.36
N ASP A 128 15.22 4.34 -18.59
CA ASP A 128 16.54 3.84 -18.99
C ASP A 128 16.99 4.44 -20.34
N ALA A 129 16.05 4.67 -21.26
CA ALA A 129 16.33 5.34 -22.53
C ALA A 129 16.73 6.82 -22.34
N ILE A 130 16.09 7.53 -21.40
CA ILE A 130 16.49 8.89 -21.01
C ILE A 130 17.90 8.87 -20.41
N VAL A 131 18.19 7.91 -19.53
CA VAL A 131 19.53 7.73 -18.93
C VAL A 131 20.56 7.49 -20.03
N PHE A 132 20.29 6.59 -20.98
CA PHE A 132 21.16 6.31 -22.11
C PHE A 132 21.42 7.55 -22.98
N ILE A 133 20.37 8.27 -23.38
CA ILE A 133 20.50 9.47 -24.21
C ILE A 133 21.30 10.54 -23.47
N GLY A 134 20.96 10.83 -22.21
CA GLY A 134 21.67 11.81 -21.39
C GLY A 134 23.14 11.45 -21.17
N GLY A 135 23.42 10.19 -20.83
CA GLY A 135 24.79 9.71 -20.66
C GLY A 135 25.60 9.69 -21.95
N THR A 136 24.99 9.41 -23.10
CA THR A 136 25.66 9.50 -24.41
C THR A 136 26.02 10.95 -24.73
N LEU A 137 25.10 11.91 -24.50
CA LEU A 137 25.36 13.34 -24.72
C LEU A 137 26.47 13.89 -23.80
N LEU A 138 26.63 13.31 -22.60
CA LEU A 138 27.67 13.67 -21.65
C LEU A 138 28.98 12.87 -21.84
N GLY A 139 29.04 11.95 -22.81
CA GLY A 139 30.21 11.11 -23.09
C GLY A 139 30.40 9.92 -22.14
N SER A 140 29.45 9.64 -21.25
CA SER A 140 29.48 8.51 -20.31
C SER A 140 29.24 7.15 -21.00
N PHE A 141 28.52 7.12 -22.13
CA PHE A 141 28.21 5.90 -22.86
C PHE A 141 28.65 5.98 -24.32
N VAL A 142 29.51 5.02 -24.73
CA VAL A 142 30.08 4.93 -26.09
C VAL A 142 29.10 4.32 -27.10
N SER A 143 28.25 3.38 -26.66
CA SER A 143 27.31 2.67 -27.53
C SER A 143 26.13 2.11 -26.71
N LEU A 144 25.07 1.69 -27.41
CA LEU A 144 23.95 0.99 -26.77
C LEU A 144 24.41 -0.34 -26.12
N SER A 145 25.33 -1.07 -26.76
CA SER A 145 25.88 -2.32 -26.22
C SER A 145 26.72 -2.09 -24.96
N HIS A 146 27.46 -0.98 -24.89
CA HIS A 146 28.16 -0.60 -23.66
C HIS A 146 27.14 -0.33 -22.54
N PHE A 147 26.11 0.47 -22.81
CA PHE A 147 25.07 0.80 -21.83
C PHE A 147 24.34 -0.45 -21.32
N THR A 148 23.82 -1.31 -22.20
CA THR A 148 23.11 -2.53 -21.77
C THR A 148 24.05 -3.53 -21.07
N GLY A 149 25.33 -3.56 -21.44
CA GLY A 149 26.36 -4.34 -20.75
C GLY A 149 26.55 -3.95 -19.27
N LEU A 150 26.31 -2.68 -18.91
CA LEU A 150 26.36 -2.21 -17.53
C LEU A 150 25.36 -2.91 -16.62
N TYR A 151 24.29 -3.53 -17.15
CA TYR A 151 23.35 -4.28 -16.33
C TYR A 151 24.05 -5.41 -15.53
N HIS A 152 25.15 -5.94 -16.06
CA HIS A 152 25.94 -6.99 -15.41
C HIS A 152 27.12 -6.49 -14.60
N THR A 153 27.71 -5.33 -14.96
CA THR A 153 28.94 -4.82 -14.35
C THR A 153 28.70 -3.66 -13.38
N ASP A 154 27.68 -2.84 -13.62
CA ASP A 154 27.25 -1.73 -12.77
C ASP A 154 25.70 -1.56 -12.83
N PRO A 155 24.95 -2.45 -12.15
CA PRO A 155 23.49 -2.41 -12.18
C PRO A 155 22.91 -1.12 -11.56
N ALA A 156 23.69 -0.33 -10.82
CA ALA A 156 23.21 0.91 -10.19
C ALA A 156 22.68 1.91 -11.22
N VAL A 157 23.24 1.90 -12.44
CA VAL A 157 22.82 2.73 -13.59
C VAL A 157 21.33 2.52 -13.93
N PHE A 158 20.80 1.32 -13.71
CA PHE A 158 19.39 0.98 -13.97
C PHE A 158 18.54 1.04 -12.71
N TYR A 159 19.05 0.57 -11.58
CA TYR A 159 18.25 0.46 -10.36
C TYR A 159 17.97 1.82 -9.72
N ILE A 160 18.95 2.72 -9.63
CA ILE A 160 18.77 3.99 -8.93
C ILE A 160 17.72 4.87 -9.65
N PRO A 161 17.82 5.17 -10.96
CA PRO A 161 16.82 5.99 -11.64
C PRO A 161 15.39 5.40 -11.58
N ASN A 162 15.28 4.08 -11.68
CA ASN A 162 13.99 3.39 -11.59
C ASN A 162 13.41 3.37 -10.18
N ARG A 163 14.24 3.26 -9.12
CA ARG A 163 13.78 3.45 -7.73
C ARG A 163 13.31 4.88 -7.47
N ILE A 164 14.02 5.88 -7.99
CA ILE A 164 13.57 7.28 -7.95
C ILE A 164 12.22 7.43 -8.68
N THR A 165 12.02 6.73 -9.79
CA THR A 165 10.74 6.72 -10.51
C THR A 165 9.60 6.19 -9.63
N ILE A 166 9.81 5.11 -8.87
CA ILE A 166 8.81 4.62 -7.90
C ILE A 166 8.61 5.61 -6.75
N ALA A 167 9.67 6.25 -6.25
CA ALA A 167 9.56 7.29 -5.24
C ALA A 167 8.68 8.45 -5.71
N ILE A 168 8.79 8.86 -6.99
CA ILE A 168 7.92 9.86 -7.62
C ILE A 168 6.46 9.39 -7.63
N PHE A 169 6.19 8.15 -8.05
CA PHE A 169 4.84 7.57 -7.95
C PHE A 169 4.31 7.60 -6.52
N GLY A 170 5.15 7.33 -5.53
CA GLY A 170 4.80 7.39 -4.11
C GLY A 170 4.52 8.80 -3.59
N LEU A 171 5.16 9.84 -4.13
CA LEU A 171 4.87 11.24 -3.81
C LEU A 171 3.58 11.71 -4.50
N LEU A 172 3.35 11.25 -5.73
CA LEU A 172 2.12 11.54 -6.46
C LEU A 172 0.90 10.87 -5.80
N SER A 173 1.04 9.64 -5.29
CA SER A 173 -0.05 8.93 -4.59
C SER A 173 -0.44 9.66 -3.31
N LEU A 174 0.55 10.17 -2.56
CA LEU A 174 0.36 11.03 -1.39
C LEU A 174 -0.47 12.29 -1.75
N TYR A 175 -0.12 12.98 -2.83
CA TYR A 175 -0.89 14.14 -3.29
C TYR A 175 -2.30 13.76 -3.74
N ALA A 176 -2.47 12.64 -4.46
CA ALA A 176 -3.78 12.15 -4.88
C ALA A 176 -4.69 11.83 -3.68
N VAL A 177 -4.14 11.19 -2.63
CA VAL A 177 -4.86 10.92 -1.37
C VAL A 177 -5.26 12.22 -0.66
N TYR A 178 -4.36 13.20 -0.59
CA TYR A 178 -4.69 14.53 -0.04
C TYR A 178 -5.86 15.19 -0.79
N ARG A 179 -5.82 15.18 -2.13
CA ARG A 179 -6.87 15.77 -2.98
C ARG A 179 -8.19 15.03 -2.83
N LEU A 180 -8.16 13.71 -2.74
CA LEU A 180 -9.33 12.89 -2.48
C LEU A 180 -9.96 13.22 -1.12
N ALA A 181 -9.16 13.22 -0.05
CA ALA A 181 -9.61 13.54 1.30
C ALA A 181 -10.14 14.98 1.44
N LEU A 182 -9.49 15.95 0.78
CA LEU A 182 -9.91 17.35 0.76
C LEU A 182 -11.29 17.50 0.13
N HIS A 183 -11.52 16.79 -0.97
CA HIS A 183 -12.78 16.82 -1.69
C HIS A 183 -13.91 16.16 -0.89
N THR A 184 -13.64 15.05 -0.19
CA THR A 184 -14.70 14.27 0.47
C THR A 184 -14.98 14.65 1.93
N PHE A 185 -13.96 15.04 2.68
CA PHE A 185 -14.06 15.26 4.14
C PHE A 185 -13.49 16.61 4.61
N GLY A 186 -12.94 17.42 3.70
CA GLY A 186 -12.47 18.77 3.99
C GLY A 186 -11.03 18.87 4.49
N THR A 187 -10.59 20.10 4.77
CA THR A 187 -9.18 20.46 4.94
C THR A 187 -8.45 19.74 6.06
N ARG A 188 -9.08 19.59 7.25
CA ARG A 188 -8.42 18.95 8.40
C ARG A 188 -8.15 17.47 8.13
N THR A 189 -9.13 16.76 7.57
CA THR A 189 -8.99 15.37 7.16
C THR A 189 -7.90 15.23 6.11
N ALA A 190 -7.91 16.11 5.10
CA ALA A 190 -6.90 16.10 4.06
C ALA A 190 -5.48 16.26 4.60
N LEU A 191 -5.25 17.25 5.47
CA LEU A 191 -3.95 17.48 6.08
C LEU A 191 -3.48 16.28 6.91
N LEU A 192 -4.36 15.68 7.71
CA LEU A 192 -4.01 14.46 8.47
C LEU A 192 -3.71 13.28 7.54
N SER A 193 -4.51 13.06 6.48
CA SER A 193 -4.23 12.01 5.50
C SER A 193 -2.90 12.22 4.78
N PHE A 194 -2.55 13.48 4.46
CA PHE A 194 -1.27 13.84 3.84
C PHE A 194 -0.10 13.59 4.80
N ILE A 195 -0.20 14.02 6.06
CA ILE A 195 0.82 13.72 7.08
C ILE A 195 0.99 12.21 7.22
N PHE A 196 -0.10 11.46 7.41
CA PHE A 196 -0.03 10.01 7.61
C PHE A 196 0.62 9.32 6.42
N MET A 197 0.19 9.59 5.18
CA MET A 197 0.79 9.02 3.98
C MET A 197 2.26 9.44 3.77
N ALA A 198 2.65 10.66 4.17
CA ALA A 198 4.01 11.16 4.03
C ALA A 198 5.02 10.31 4.82
N ILE A 199 4.63 9.90 6.04
CA ILE A 199 5.48 9.16 6.97
C ILE A 199 5.00 7.72 7.21
N LEU A 200 4.16 7.15 6.33
CA LEU A 200 3.61 5.81 6.48
C LEU A 200 4.71 4.75 6.23
N PRO A 201 5.19 4.02 7.25
CA PRO A 201 6.39 3.16 7.16
C PRO A 201 6.40 2.20 5.98
N VAL A 202 5.31 1.45 5.79
CA VAL A 202 5.20 0.45 4.71
C VAL A 202 5.16 1.12 3.34
N HIS A 203 4.45 2.24 3.17
CA HIS A 203 4.43 2.94 1.90
C HIS A 203 5.78 3.61 1.59
N VAL A 204 6.47 4.14 2.59
CA VAL A 204 7.84 4.67 2.46
C VAL A 204 8.77 3.55 1.99
N LEU A 205 8.76 2.40 2.67
CA LEU A 205 9.57 1.24 2.32
C LEU A 205 9.34 0.79 0.87
N HIS A 206 8.08 0.52 0.48
CA HIS A 206 7.76 0.08 -0.87
C HIS A 206 7.96 1.15 -1.95
N SER A 207 8.17 2.41 -1.57
CA SER A 207 8.57 3.45 -2.53
C SER A 207 10.03 3.32 -2.99
N HIS A 208 10.84 2.49 -2.32
CA HIS A 208 12.25 2.23 -2.67
C HIS A 208 12.45 0.99 -3.55
N PHE A 209 11.39 0.21 -3.82
CA PHE A 209 11.50 -0.99 -4.62
C PHE A 209 10.81 -0.79 -5.96
N VAL A 210 11.49 -1.17 -7.04
CA VAL A 210 10.93 -1.22 -8.40
C VAL A 210 9.86 -2.31 -8.53
N THR A 211 8.68 -2.05 -7.97
CA THR A 211 7.52 -2.94 -7.94
C THR A 211 6.24 -2.23 -8.40
N THR A 212 5.19 -3.00 -8.62
CA THR A 212 3.93 -2.52 -9.20
C THR A 212 2.97 -1.89 -8.19
N ASP A 213 3.15 -2.13 -6.88
CA ASP A 213 2.14 -1.78 -5.89
C ASP A 213 1.95 -0.27 -5.70
N VAL A 214 3.05 0.49 -5.56
CA VAL A 214 3.00 1.95 -5.34
C VAL A 214 2.49 2.70 -6.59
N PRO A 215 2.97 2.43 -7.83
CA PRO A 215 2.40 3.05 -9.02
C PRO A 215 0.92 2.69 -9.24
N CYS A 216 0.53 1.43 -8.95
CA CYS A 216 -0.86 1.00 -9.07
C CYS A 216 -1.77 1.80 -8.13
N LEU A 217 -1.34 2.02 -6.89
CA LEU A 217 -2.09 2.81 -5.91
C LEU A 217 -2.41 4.21 -6.44
N LEU A 218 -1.47 4.92 -7.07
CA LEU A 218 -1.73 6.25 -7.63
C LEU A 218 -2.92 6.22 -8.59
N PHE A 219 -2.91 5.30 -9.55
CA PHE A 219 -3.95 5.21 -10.57
C PHE A 219 -5.29 4.75 -9.98
N VAL A 220 -5.28 3.86 -8.99
CA VAL A 220 -6.49 3.47 -8.23
C VAL A 220 -7.10 4.68 -7.51
N VAL A 221 -6.31 5.49 -6.80
CA VAL A 221 -6.82 6.68 -6.10
C VAL A 221 -7.39 7.70 -7.08
N LEU A 222 -6.72 7.93 -8.23
CA LEU A 222 -7.21 8.85 -9.26
C LEU A 222 -8.50 8.35 -9.92
N SER A 223 -8.61 7.05 -10.22
CA SER A 223 -9.84 6.45 -10.74
C SER A 223 -10.98 6.57 -9.73
N PHE A 224 -10.71 6.29 -8.45
CA PHE A 224 -11.69 6.42 -7.37
C PHE A 224 -12.13 7.88 -7.17
N TYR A 225 -11.19 8.83 -7.21
CA TYR A 225 -11.49 10.27 -7.15
C TYR A 225 -12.47 10.69 -8.24
N HIS A 226 -12.22 10.31 -9.49
CA HIS A 226 -13.15 10.60 -10.58
C HIS A 226 -14.46 9.81 -10.50
N SER A 227 -14.46 8.62 -9.89
CA SER A 227 -15.70 7.89 -9.58
C SER A 227 -16.60 8.67 -8.60
N ILE A 228 -16.02 9.32 -7.59
CA ILE A 228 -16.78 10.24 -6.72
C ILE A 228 -17.32 11.43 -7.52
N ARG A 229 -16.51 12.02 -8.40
CA ARG A 229 -16.93 13.15 -9.24
C ARG A 229 -18.06 12.75 -10.21
N VAL A 230 -18.08 11.49 -10.65
CA VAL A 230 -19.19 10.89 -11.39
C VAL A 230 -20.45 10.84 -10.53
N LEU A 231 -20.34 10.30 -9.31
CA LEU A 231 -21.45 10.21 -8.36
C LEU A 231 -22.10 11.58 -8.11
N GLU A 232 -21.29 12.64 -7.95
CA GLU A 232 -21.75 13.99 -7.63
C GLU A 232 -22.34 14.74 -8.83
N HIS A 233 -21.68 14.69 -9.99
CA HIS A 233 -22.03 15.57 -11.12
C HIS A 233 -22.46 14.81 -12.38
N GLY A 234 -22.00 13.57 -12.56
CA GLY A 234 -22.29 12.75 -13.73
C GLY A 234 -21.76 13.32 -15.05
N ALA A 235 -20.76 14.19 -15.03
CA ALA A 235 -20.14 14.74 -16.24
C ALA A 235 -19.32 13.65 -16.96
N LEU A 236 -19.45 13.56 -18.30
CA LEU A 236 -18.76 12.54 -19.12
C LEU A 236 -17.24 12.56 -18.93
N LYS A 237 -16.64 13.76 -18.77
CA LYS A 237 -15.21 13.91 -18.47
C LYS A 237 -14.76 13.04 -17.29
N ASN A 238 -15.54 12.98 -16.21
CA ASN A 238 -15.17 12.18 -15.04
C ASN A 238 -15.31 10.68 -15.28
N TYR A 239 -16.26 10.25 -16.12
CA TYR A 239 -16.33 8.86 -16.53
C TYR A 239 -15.09 8.46 -17.33
N LEU A 240 -14.71 9.28 -18.32
CA LEU A 240 -13.54 9.02 -19.17
C LEU A 240 -12.24 9.04 -18.35
N LEU A 241 -12.10 9.97 -17.41
CA LEU A 241 -10.94 10.01 -16.52
C LEU A 241 -10.91 8.82 -15.56
N ALA A 242 -12.04 8.44 -14.95
CA ALA A 242 -12.09 7.24 -14.10
C ALA A 242 -11.72 5.97 -14.87
N ALA A 243 -12.20 5.84 -16.11
CA ALA A 243 -11.86 4.77 -17.03
C ALA A 243 -10.38 4.77 -17.45
N LEU A 244 -9.85 5.93 -17.82
CA LEU A 244 -8.43 6.10 -18.17
C LEU A 244 -7.54 5.63 -17.02
N TRP A 245 -7.75 6.16 -15.81
CA TRP A 245 -6.95 5.78 -14.65
C TRP A 245 -7.16 4.33 -14.24
N GLY A 246 -8.37 3.77 -14.37
CA GLY A 246 -8.62 2.36 -14.08
C GLY A 246 -7.94 1.41 -15.07
N GLY A 247 -7.89 1.78 -16.35
CA GLY A 247 -7.13 1.05 -17.38
C GLY A 247 -5.62 1.12 -17.15
N LEU A 248 -5.10 2.29 -16.77
CA LEU A 248 -3.68 2.44 -16.40
C LEU A 248 -3.34 1.63 -15.14
N ALA A 249 -4.24 1.60 -14.14
CA ALA A 249 -4.07 0.77 -12.95
C ALA A 249 -3.99 -0.72 -13.33
N ALA A 250 -4.88 -1.19 -14.22
CA ALA A 250 -4.85 -2.56 -14.75
C ALA A 250 -3.53 -2.86 -15.49
N GLY A 251 -3.01 -1.89 -16.24
CA GLY A 251 -1.73 -1.99 -16.96
C GLY A 251 -0.50 -2.05 -16.05
N ILE A 252 -0.57 -1.46 -14.84
CA ILE A 252 0.48 -1.64 -13.82
C ILE A 252 0.32 -2.97 -13.09
N LYS A 253 -0.90 -3.32 -12.68
CA LYS A 253 -1.20 -4.53 -11.92
C LYS A 253 -2.62 -5.00 -12.22
N TYR A 254 -2.80 -6.24 -12.66
CA TYR A 254 -4.10 -6.74 -13.12
C TYR A 254 -5.25 -6.49 -12.13
N ASN A 255 -5.02 -6.70 -10.83
CA ASN A 255 -6.03 -6.49 -9.79
C ASN A 255 -6.36 -5.01 -9.53
N GLY A 256 -5.48 -4.08 -9.92
CA GLY A 256 -5.72 -2.65 -9.86
C GLY A 256 -6.89 -2.20 -10.74
N GLY A 257 -7.12 -2.91 -11.86
CA GLY A 257 -8.25 -2.65 -12.76
C GLY A 257 -9.62 -2.80 -12.11
N ALA A 258 -9.71 -3.54 -11.00
CA ALA A 258 -10.97 -3.73 -10.28
C ALA A 258 -11.57 -2.41 -9.74
N VAL A 259 -10.78 -1.32 -9.68
CA VAL A 259 -11.30 0.01 -9.30
C VAL A 259 -12.42 0.51 -10.24
N ILE A 260 -12.52 0.00 -11.47
CA ILE A 260 -13.65 0.28 -12.38
C ILE A 260 -14.99 -0.13 -11.79
N LEU A 261 -15.03 -1.10 -10.87
CA LEU A 261 -16.25 -1.44 -10.13
C LEU A 261 -16.77 -0.25 -9.31
N CYS A 262 -15.88 0.63 -8.81
CA CYS A 262 -16.27 1.86 -8.14
C CYS A 262 -16.92 2.87 -9.10
N LEU A 263 -16.45 2.94 -10.35
CA LEU A 263 -17.09 3.77 -11.39
C LEU A 263 -18.50 3.27 -11.70
N ILE A 264 -18.65 1.96 -11.87
CA ILE A 264 -19.95 1.31 -12.12
C ILE A 264 -20.90 1.57 -10.95
N LEU A 265 -20.44 1.35 -9.71
CA LEU A 265 -21.23 1.63 -8.51
C LEU A 265 -21.58 3.11 -8.37
N ALA A 266 -20.65 4.02 -8.66
CA ALA A 266 -20.90 5.46 -8.62
C ALA A 266 -22.00 5.87 -9.61
N HIS A 267 -21.97 5.33 -10.84
CA HIS A 267 -23.04 5.52 -11.81
C HIS A 267 -24.37 4.98 -11.29
N ALA A 268 -24.38 3.75 -10.76
CA ALA A 268 -25.59 3.12 -10.26
C ALA A 268 -26.23 3.93 -9.11
N LEU A 269 -25.44 4.35 -8.12
CA LEU A 269 -25.89 5.16 -6.98
C LEU A 269 -26.44 6.54 -7.39
N ARG A 270 -25.91 7.10 -8.48
CA ARG A 270 -26.40 8.35 -9.05
C ARG A 270 -27.75 8.16 -9.75
N GLU A 271 -27.83 7.21 -10.68
CA GLU A 271 -29.06 6.97 -11.45
C GLU A 271 -30.20 6.47 -10.55
N TRP A 272 -29.88 5.75 -9.48
CA TRP A 272 -30.84 5.34 -8.46
C TRP A 272 -31.55 6.53 -7.81
N GLU A 273 -30.84 7.63 -7.53
CA GLU A 273 -31.41 8.83 -6.89
C GLU A 273 -32.12 9.75 -7.87
N SER A 274 -31.63 9.88 -9.10
CA SER A 274 -32.31 10.67 -10.12
C SER A 274 -33.67 10.10 -10.54
N THR A 275 -34.02 8.91 -10.05
CA THR A 275 -35.23 8.19 -10.40
C THR A 275 -36.20 8.12 -9.22
N THR A 276 -37.33 8.82 -9.32
CA THR A 276 -38.46 8.72 -8.39
C THR A 276 -39.45 7.67 -8.89
N GLY A 277 -40.00 6.84 -7.99
CA GLY A 277 -40.99 5.81 -8.33
C GLY A 277 -40.91 4.57 -7.45
N THR A 278 -41.69 3.55 -7.80
CA THR A 278 -41.66 2.25 -7.09
C THR A 278 -40.28 1.59 -7.19
N VAL A 279 -39.95 0.73 -6.24
CA VAL A 279 -38.66 0.00 -6.23
C VAL A 279 -38.45 -0.79 -7.54
N ILE A 280 -39.51 -1.44 -8.04
CA ILE A 280 -39.48 -2.20 -9.29
C ILE A 280 -39.15 -1.26 -10.47
N TYR A 281 -39.80 -0.10 -10.56
CA TYR A 281 -39.51 0.88 -11.61
C TYR A 281 -38.05 1.35 -11.57
N ARG A 282 -37.52 1.62 -10.37
CA ARG A 282 -36.12 2.05 -10.20
C ARG A 282 -35.13 0.96 -10.61
N ILE A 283 -35.41 -0.32 -10.29
CA ILE A 283 -34.59 -1.46 -10.72
C ILE A 283 -34.59 -1.56 -12.25
N VAL A 284 -35.76 -1.50 -12.89
CA VAL A 284 -35.88 -1.55 -14.36
C VAL A 284 -35.19 -0.35 -15.01
N HIS A 285 -35.34 0.85 -14.45
CA HIS A 285 -34.66 2.06 -14.93
C HIS A 285 -33.14 1.93 -14.82
N LEU A 286 -32.65 1.48 -13.66
CA LEU A 286 -31.23 1.26 -13.41
C LEU A 286 -30.66 0.24 -14.41
N ALA A 287 -31.34 -0.89 -14.62
CA ALA A 287 -30.93 -1.89 -15.60
C ALA A 287 -30.77 -1.25 -16.99
N LYS A 288 -31.75 -0.46 -17.46
CA LYS A 288 -31.64 0.27 -18.74
C LYS A 288 -30.48 1.26 -18.77
N LYS A 289 -30.18 1.94 -17.65
CA LYS A 289 -29.08 2.90 -17.56
C LYS A 289 -27.71 2.25 -17.55
N MET A 290 -27.58 1.05 -17.00
CA MET A 290 -26.34 0.28 -17.01
C MET A 290 -25.86 -0.04 -18.44
N PHE A 291 -26.80 -0.18 -19.39
CA PHE A 291 -26.49 -0.40 -20.82
C PHE A 291 -26.39 0.90 -21.64
N LYS A 292 -26.41 2.09 -21.00
CA LYS A 292 -26.20 3.33 -21.76
C LYS A 292 -24.74 3.50 -22.16
N ILE A 293 -24.55 4.05 -23.35
CA ILE A 293 -23.23 4.39 -23.91
C ILE A 293 -22.39 5.25 -22.94
N LYS A 294 -23.05 6.08 -22.12
CA LYS A 294 -22.40 6.93 -21.11
C LYS A 294 -21.61 6.16 -20.04
N LEU A 295 -21.93 4.88 -19.81
CA LEU A 295 -21.14 3.98 -18.96
C LEU A 295 -20.34 2.96 -19.79
N LEU A 296 -20.96 2.38 -20.83
CA LEU A 296 -20.32 1.36 -21.65
C LEU A 296 -19.07 1.88 -22.37
N ALA A 297 -19.10 3.09 -22.95
CA ALA A 297 -17.95 3.65 -23.64
C ALA A 297 -16.75 3.90 -22.68
N PRO A 298 -16.94 4.46 -21.47
CA PRO A 298 -15.87 4.48 -20.46
C PRO A 298 -15.36 3.10 -20.06
N CYS A 299 -16.23 2.10 -19.82
CA CYS A 299 -15.75 0.75 -19.49
C CYS A 299 -14.91 0.16 -20.62
N LEU A 300 -15.35 0.34 -21.88
CA LEU A 300 -14.57 -0.05 -23.05
C LEU A 300 -13.24 0.72 -23.14
N LEU A 301 -13.25 2.03 -22.88
CA LEU A 301 -12.02 2.84 -22.84
C LEU A 301 -11.03 2.28 -21.81
N SER A 302 -11.49 1.85 -20.63
CA SER A 302 -10.60 1.24 -19.64
C SER A 302 -9.92 -0.03 -20.18
N ILE A 303 -10.66 -0.86 -20.93
CA ILE A 303 -10.11 -2.05 -21.57
C ILE A 303 -9.12 -1.66 -22.66
N LEU A 304 -9.46 -0.67 -23.49
CA LEU A 304 -8.57 -0.18 -24.56
C LEU A 304 -7.27 0.41 -24.00
N VAL A 305 -7.33 1.15 -22.89
CA VAL A 305 -6.14 1.68 -22.21
C VAL A 305 -5.28 0.55 -21.63
N PHE A 306 -5.88 -0.48 -21.04
CA PHE A 306 -5.15 -1.67 -20.61
C PHE A 306 -4.45 -2.36 -21.78
N ILE A 307 -5.16 -2.60 -22.89
CA ILE A 307 -4.57 -3.22 -24.09
C ILE A 307 -3.45 -2.32 -24.65
N PHE A 308 -3.65 -1.00 -24.71
CA PHE A 308 -2.62 -0.08 -25.21
C PHE A 308 -1.35 -0.09 -24.36
N THR A 309 -1.49 -0.20 -23.03
CA THR A 309 -0.36 -0.24 -22.10
C THR A 309 0.23 -1.64 -21.91
N SER A 310 -0.41 -2.68 -22.44
CA SER A 310 0.03 -4.08 -22.38
C SER A 310 -0.40 -4.84 -23.65
N PRO A 311 0.07 -4.42 -24.84
CA PRO A 311 -0.47 -4.89 -26.12
C PRO A 311 -0.23 -6.39 -26.35
N TYR A 312 0.87 -6.92 -25.84
CA TYR A 312 1.21 -8.33 -25.97
C TYR A 312 0.33 -9.27 -25.15
N THR A 313 -0.52 -8.76 -24.25
CA THR A 313 -1.59 -9.56 -23.63
C THR A 313 -2.61 -10.05 -24.68
N VAL A 314 -2.71 -9.34 -25.81
CA VAL A 314 -3.54 -9.70 -26.97
C VAL A 314 -2.69 -10.25 -28.10
N LEU A 315 -1.55 -9.62 -28.42
CA LEU A 315 -0.71 -10.04 -29.54
C LEU A 315 -0.02 -11.39 -29.31
N ASP A 316 0.28 -11.73 -28.06
CA ASP A 316 0.82 -13.02 -27.63
C ASP A 316 -0.10 -13.65 -26.57
N LEU A 317 -1.37 -13.80 -26.95
CA LEU A 317 -2.43 -14.27 -26.05
C LEU A 317 -2.12 -15.64 -25.45
N GLN A 318 -1.41 -16.51 -26.18
CA GLN A 318 -1.07 -17.85 -25.71
C GLN A 318 -0.07 -17.80 -24.55
N ALA A 319 1.02 -17.03 -24.68
CA ALA A 319 1.97 -16.85 -23.59
C ALA A 319 1.33 -16.12 -22.41
N PHE A 320 0.50 -15.09 -22.67
CA PHE A 320 -0.25 -14.39 -21.65
C PHE A 320 -1.14 -15.32 -20.82
N ILE A 321 -1.99 -16.14 -21.47
CA ILE A 321 -2.90 -17.05 -20.75
C ILE A 321 -2.10 -18.04 -19.92
N LYS A 322 -1.02 -18.60 -20.46
CA LYS A 322 -0.15 -19.55 -19.75
C LYS A 322 0.38 -18.95 -18.44
N ASP A 323 1.04 -17.80 -18.53
CA ASP A 323 1.66 -17.13 -17.38
C ASP A 323 0.62 -16.59 -16.39
N PHE A 324 -0.50 -16.06 -16.88
CA PHE A 324 -1.59 -15.60 -16.04
C PHE A 324 -2.20 -16.75 -15.24
N MET A 325 -2.45 -17.90 -15.87
CA MET A 325 -2.98 -19.09 -15.19
C MET A 325 -1.97 -19.70 -14.22
N PHE A 326 -0.67 -19.63 -14.54
CA PHE A 326 0.38 -19.97 -13.60
C PHE A 326 0.29 -19.08 -12.35
N GLN A 327 0.18 -17.75 -12.52
CA GLN A 327 0.07 -16.82 -11.40
C GLN A 327 -1.21 -17.03 -10.56
N VAL A 328 -2.34 -17.32 -11.20
CA VAL A 328 -3.59 -17.71 -10.50
C VAL A 328 -3.38 -18.98 -9.66
N THR A 329 -2.64 -19.96 -10.19
CA THR A 329 -2.32 -21.19 -9.46
C THR A 329 -1.39 -20.93 -8.28
N VAL A 330 -0.36 -20.10 -8.44
CA VAL A 330 0.54 -19.70 -7.36
C VAL A 330 -0.24 -19.00 -6.24
N GLN A 331 -1.05 -17.99 -6.56
CA GLN A 331 -1.89 -17.28 -5.58
C GLN A 331 -2.88 -18.20 -4.84
N ARG A 332 -3.37 -19.26 -5.50
CA ARG A 332 -4.25 -20.27 -4.90
C ARG A 332 -3.50 -21.30 -4.07
N ARG A 333 -2.22 -21.58 -4.33
CA ARG A 333 -1.42 -22.52 -3.52
C ARG A 333 -0.73 -21.81 -2.35
N GLY A 334 -0.38 -20.54 -2.52
CA GLY A 334 0.47 -19.77 -1.63
C GLY A 334 1.96 -20.04 -1.86
N HIS A 335 2.82 -19.21 -1.27
CA HIS A 335 4.28 -19.33 -1.38
C HIS A 335 4.90 -20.30 -0.36
N GLY A 336 4.46 -21.56 -0.39
CA GLY A 336 5.05 -22.63 0.43
C GLY A 336 4.92 -22.38 1.94
N LEU A 337 6.05 -22.39 2.65
CA LEU A 337 6.07 -22.26 4.12
C LEU A 337 5.73 -20.85 4.61
N ILE A 338 5.88 -19.80 3.78
CA ILE A 338 5.80 -18.38 4.20
C ILE A 338 4.50 -18.05 4.91
N PHE A 339 3.37 -18.61 4.47
CA PHE A 339 2.05 -18.37 5.06
C PHE A 339 1.40 -19.65 5.61
N LEU A 340 2.16 -20.74 5.73
CA LEU A 340 1.67 -21.97 6.33
C LEU A 340 1.45 -21.78 7.84
N GLY A 341 0.28 -22.20 8.34
CA GLY A 341 -0.02 -22.20 9.76
C GLY A 341 -0.41 -20.84 10.37
N ILE A 342 -0.69 -19.80 9.57
CA ILE A 342 -1.06 -18.45 10.03
C ILE A 342 -2.45 -18.34 10.73
N GLY A 343 -3.17 -19.46 10.88
CA GLY A 343 -4.48 -19.50 11.53
C GLY A 343 -5.59 -18.89 10.67
N ASN A 344 -6.51 -18.15 11.30
CA ASN A 344 -7.63 -17.52 10.59
C ASN A 344 -7.14 -16.31 9.78
N LYS A 345 -7.26 -16.42 8.45
CA LYS A 345 -6.83 -15.40 7.48
C LYS A 345 -7.41 -14.01 7.71
N VAL A 346 -8.69 -13.93 8.08
CA VAL A 346 -9.38 -12.65 8.35
C VAL A 346 -8.79 -11.98 9.59
N LEU A 347 -8.58 -12.76 10.65
CA LEU A 347 -7.96 -12.24 11.87
C LEU A 347 -6.49 -11.87 11.63
N TYR A 348 -5.76 -12.64 10.82
CA TYR A 348 -4.38 -12.33 10.46
C TYR A 348 -4.28 -10.99 9.72
N GLU A 349 -5.11 -10.78 8.69
CA GLU A 349 -5.17 -9.51 7.97
C GLU A 349 -5.50 -8.34 8.91
N ILE A 350 -6.55 -8.48 9.72
CA ILE A 350 -7.01 -7.38 10.58
C ILE A 350 -6.02 -7.07 11.69
N PHE A 351 -5.54 -8.08 12.44
CA PHE A 351 -4.80 -7.85 13.68
C PHE A 351 -3.27 -7.88 13.50
N VAL A 352 -2.78 -8.49 12.42
CA VAL A 352 -1.34 -8.63 12.15
C VAL A 352 -0.94 -7.74 10.98
N VAL A 353 -1.53 -7.90 9.80
CA VAL A 353 -1.15 -7.13 8.60
C VAL A 353 -1.46 -5.65 8.75
N LEU A 354 -2.73 -5.27 8.97
CA LEU A 354 -3.13 -3.86 9.10
C LEU A 354 -2.49 -3.16 10.30
N ARG A 355 -2.13 -3.89 11.35
CA ARG A 355 -1.46 -3.31 12.52
C ARG A 355 -0.02 -2.90 12.23
N ASN A 356 0.70 -3.63 11.38
CA ASN A 356 2.10 -3.37 11.06
C ASN A 356 2.31 -2.19 10.10
N TRP A 357 1.24 -1.63 9.52
CA TRP A 357 1.32 -0.46 8.64
C TRP A 357 1.84 0.80 9.28
N GLY A 358 1.40 1.07 10.52
CA GLY A 358 1.76 2.28 11.27
C GLY A 358 1.58 2.12 12.77
N GLY A 359 1.54 0.88 13.26
CA GLY A 359 1.39 0.53 14.66
C GLY A 359 -0.04 0.54 15.18
N THR A 360 -0.19 0.19 16.45
CA THR A 360 -1.49 0.01 17.12
C THR A 360 -2.36 1.28 17.07
N LEU A 361 -1.77 2.48 17.20
CA LEU A 361 -2.54 3.73 17.27
C LEU A 361 -3.20 4.07 15.92
N LEU A 362 -2.46 3.93 14.81
CA LEU A 362 -3.03 4.07 13.48
C LEU A 362 -4.09 3.00 13.23
N TRP A 363 -3.78 1.75 13.59
CA TRP A 363 -4.69 0.61 13.44
C TRP A 363 -6.03 0.80 14.15
N VAL A 364 -6.03 1.21 15.43
CA VAL A 364 -7.26 1.55 16.16
C VAL A 364 -8.00 2.67 15.44
N SER A 365 -7.29 3.72 15.01
CA SER A 365 -7.90 4.85 14.30
C SER A 365 -8.55 4.43 12.96
N MET A 366 -7.94 3.51 12.22
CA MET A 366 -8.49 2.93 10.99
C MET A 366 -9.76 2.11 11.26
N LEU A 367 -9.75 1.25 12.29
CA LEU A 367 -10.93 0.46 12.64
C LEU A 367 -12.08 1.32 13.15
N VAL A 368 -11.81 2.29 14.04
CA VAL A 368 -12.83 3.21 14.54
C VAL A 368 -13.36 4.10 13.42
N GLY A 369 -12.49 4.60 12.53
CA GLY A 369 -12.88 5.36 11.34
C GLY A 369 -13.79 4.55 10.40
N LEU A 370 -13.46 3.28 10.17
CA LEU A 370 -14.24 2.35 9.38
C LEU A 370 -15.61 2.08 10.02
N VAL A 371 -15.64 1.63 11.28
CA VAL A 371 -16.89 1.33 12.03
C VAL A 371 -17.78 2.56 12.08
N ARG A 372 -17.22 3.75 12.34
CA ARG A 372 -18.00 4.99 12.40
C ARG A 372 -18.67 5.33 11.07
N SER A 373 -18.08 4.92 9.95
CA SER A 373 -18.62 5.18 8.61
C SER A 373 -19.93 4.44 8.34
N PHE A 374 -20.24 3.39 9.12
CA PHE A 374 -21.53 2.69 9.07
C PHE A 374 -22.67 3.43 9.79
N PHE A 375 -22.40 4.29 10.77
CA PHE A 375 -23.48 4.96 11.55
C PHE A 375 -24.16 6.12 10.82
N LYS A 376 -23.45 6.78 9.90
CA LYS A 376 -24.00 7.87 9.08
C LYS A 376 -23.56 7.66 7.64
N ILE A 377 -24.12 6.64 7.01
CA ILE A 377 -23.77 6.26 5.65
C ILE A 377 -24.32 7.30 4.66
N ASP A 378 -23.43 7.80 3.81
CA ASP A 378 -23.76 8.60 2.64
C ASP A 378 -23.15 7.91 1.42
N LYS A 379 -23.49 8.40 0.22
CA LYS A 379 -23.09 7.73 -1.02
C LYS A 379 -21.58 7.70 -1.23
N VAL A 380 -20.87 8.73 -0.77
CA VAL A 380 -19.41 8.76 -0.81
C VAL A 380 -18.88 7.66 0.09
N LYS A 381 -19.38 7.54 1.32
CA LYS A 381 -19.03 6.45 2.23
C LYS A 381 -19.39 5.08 1.68
N ILE A 382 -20.50 4.91 0.96
CA ILE A 382 -20.83 3.64 0.28
C ILE A 382 -19.70 3.24 -0.68
N LEU A 383 -19.15 4.16 -1.47
CA LEU A 383 -18.01 3.86 -2.36
C LEU A 383 -16.76 3.46 -1.57
N TYR A 384 -16.42 4.17 -0.49
CA TYR A 384 -15.27 3.80 0.36
C TYR A 384 -15.45 2.41 0.97
N LEU A 385 -16.61 2.15 1.57
CA LEU A 385 -16.94 0.88 2.21
C LEU A 385 -16.99 -0.27 1.19
N PHE A 386 -17.52 0.00 -0.01
CA PHE A 386 -17.50 -0.96 -1.11
C PHE A 386 -16.07 -1.32 -1.52
N TRP A 387 -15.21 -0.32 -1.78
CA TRP A 387 -13.83 -0.59 -2.19
C TRP A 387 -13.04 -1.32 -1.12
N ILE A 388 -13.12 -0.86 0.14
CA ILE A 388 -12.46 -1.51 1.28
C ILE A 388 -12.98 -2.94 1.44
N GLY A 389 -14.30 -3.16 1.42
CA GLY A 389 -14.90 -4.48 1.59
C GLY A 389 -14.59 -5.44 0.43
N PHE A 390 -14.72 -4.96 -0.81
CA PHE A 390 -14.41 -5.72 -2.02
C PHE A 390 -12.94 -6.15 -2.04
N TYR A 391 -12.03 -5.21 -1.80
CA TYR A 391 -10.60 -5.51 -1.85
C TYR A 391 -10.16 -6.36 -0.66
N PHE A 392 -10.70 -6.12 0.54
CA PHE A 392 -10.47 -6.99 1.70
C PHE A 392 -10.93 -8.42 1.43
N PHE A 393 -12.11 -8.60 0.82
CA PHE A 393 -12.60 -9.90 0.41
C PHE A 393 -11.63 -10.58 -0.57
N ALA A 394 -11.15 -9.86 -1.59
CA ALA A 394 -10.17 -10.39 -2.53
C ALA A 394 -8.87 -10.85 -1.82
N LEU A 395 -8.37 -10.08 -0.85
CA LEU A 395 -7.18 -10.44 -0.08
C LEU A 395 -7.37 -11.73 0.72
N VAL A 396 -8.45 -11.85 1.50
CA VAL A 396 -8.66 -13.02 2.36
C VAL A 396 -9.00 -14.30 1.57
N THR A 397 -9.42 -14.16 0.31
CA THR A 397 -9.59 -15.31 -0.59
C THR A 397 -8.28 -15.83 -1.18
N SER A 398 -7.20 -15.05 -1.13
CA SER A 398 -5.85 -15.50 -1.53
C SER A 398 -5.20 -16.39 -0.45
N ASN A 399 -4.08 -17.02 -0.80
CA ASN A 399 -3.22 -17.74 0.16
C ASN A 399 -1.92 -16.98 0.48
N ASP A 400 -1.81 -15.73 0.04
CA ASP A 400 -0.62 -14.90 0.22
C ASP A 400 -0.94 -13.60 0.95
N PHE A 401 -0.25 -13.36 2.07
CA PHE A 401 -0.57 -12.27 3.01
C PHE A 401 0.57 -11.26 3.14
N PHE A 402 1.27 -11.00 2.04
CA PHE A 402 2.31 -9.98 1.98
C PHE A 402 1.72 -8.60 2.34
N ILE A 403 2.41 -7.82 3.19
CA ILE A 403 1.85 -6.56 3.68
C ILE A 403 1.55 -5.60 2.53
N ARG A 404 2.38 -5.62 1.47
CA ARG A 404 2.20 -4.79 0.27
C ARG A 404 0.89 -5.05 -0.45
N TYR A 405 0.27 -6.21 -0.33
CA TYR A 405 -0.99 -6.50 -1.01
C TYR A 405 -2.13 -5.61 -0.52
N THR A 406 -2.07 -5.14 0.72
CA THR A 406 -3.03 -4.20 1.31
C THR A 406 -2.82 -2.73 0.89
N LEU A 407 -1.80 -2.41 0.05
CA LEU A 407 -1.52 -1.05 -0.44
C LEU A 407 -2.71 -0.39 -1.12
N LEU A 408 -3.54 -1.16 -1.83
CA LEU A 408 -4.71 -0.62 -2.52
C LEU A 408 -5.91 -0.39 -1.60
N LEU A 409 -5.85 -0.81 -0.33
CA LEU A 409 -6.92 -0.71 0.66
C LEU A 409 -6.61 0.31 1.76
N VAL A 410 -5.38 0.30 2.28
CA VAL A 410 -4.98 1.07 3.46
C VAL A 410 -5.14 2.58 3.31
N PRO A 411 -4.78 3.22 2.17
CA PRO A 411 -4.95 4.67 2.00
C PRO A 411 -6.41 5.13 2.15
N PHE A 412 -7.38 4.31 1.75
CA PHE A 412 -8.80 4.61 1.96
C PHE A 412 -9.19 4.52 3.43
N MET A 413 -8.65 3.54 4.16
CA MET A 413 -8.83 3.45 5.62
C MET A 413 -8.14 4.61 6.37
N ILE A 414 -6.98 5.07 5.88
CA ILE A 414 -6.27 6.24 6.41
C ILE A 414 -7.11 7.50 6.27
N ILE A 415 -7.84 7.69 5.17
CA ILE A 415 -8.76 8.83 5.01
C ILE A 415 -9.88 8.76 6.05
N LEU A 416 -10.48 7.57 6.27
CA LEU A 416 -11.53 7.40 7.28
C LEU A 416 -11.02 7.59 8.72
N ALA A 417 -9.79 7.13 9.00
CA ALA A 417 -9.10 7.37 10.27
C ALA A 417 -8.85 8.87 10.49
N ALA A 418 -8.36 9.56 9.46
CA ALA A 418 -8.12 11.00 9.48
C ALA A 418 -9.42 11.78 9.69
N ASP A 419 -10.54 11.40 9.09
CA ASP A 419 -11.84 12.06 9.33
C ASP A 419 -12.32 11.84 10.77
N PHE A 420 -12.11 10.65 11.33
CA PHE A 420 -12.40 10.37 12.73
C PHE A 420 -11.58 11.28 13.67
N LEU A 421 -10.25 11.32 13.48
CA LEU A 421 -9.36 12.12 14.30
C LEU A 421 -9.62 13.62 14.13
N ALA A 422 -9.82 14.10 12.90
CA ALA A 422 -10.11 15.51 12.60
C ALA A 422 -11.37 16.01 13.31
N ARG A 423 -12.43 15.18 13.37
CA ARG A 423 -13.65 15.50 14.12
C ARG A 423 -13.44 15.48 15.63
N GLY A 424 -12.66 14.53 16.14
CA GLY A 424 -12.27 14.48 17.54
C GLY A 424 -11.49 15.73 17.97
N LEU A 425 -10.51 16.15 17.18
CA LEU A 425 -9.73 17.38 17.39
C LEU A 425 -10.60 18.65 17.33
N ALA A 426 -11.69 18.62 16.55
CA ALA A 426 -12.66 19.69 16.44
C ALA A 426 -13.71 19.71 17.57
N SER A 427 -13.76 18.68 18.41
CA SER A 427 -14.81 18.51 19.40
C SER A 427 -14.70 19.52 20.54
N ALA A 428 -15.84 20.07 20.97
CA ALA A 428 -15.93 20.90 22.18
C ALA A 428 -15.78 20.09 23.47
N LYS A 429 -16.06 18.77 23.42
CA LYS A 429 -15.95 17.88 24.57
C LYS A 429 -14.47 17.52 24.80
N ILE A 430 -13.94 17.98 25.93
CA ILE A 430 -12.51 17.84 26.28
C ILE A 430 -12.02 16.40 26.21
N ALA A 431 -12.80 15.43 26.69
CA ALA A 431 -12.41 14.02 26.68
C ALA A 431 -12.16 13.50 25.25
N TYR A 432 -13.06 13.76 24.31
CA TYR A 432 -12.89 13.33 22.91
C TYR A 432 -11.73 14.06 22.23
N LYS A 433 -11.55 15.35 22.52
CA LYS A 433 -10.45 16.14 22.00
C LYS A 433 -9.10 15.61 22.50
N SER A 434 -8.96 15.32 23.79
CA SER A 434 -7.75 14.77 24.39
C SER A 434 -7.39 13.39 23.82
N VAL A 435 -8.37 12.49 23.66
CA VAL A 435 -8.15 11.19 23.03
C VAL A 435 -7.70 11.37 21.58
N ALA A 436 -8.34 12.26 20.81
CA ALA A 436 -7.96 12.52 19.43
C ALA A 436 -6.54 13.13 19.32
N ILE A 437 -6.15 14.01 20.24
CA ILE A 437 -4.79 14.56 20.32
C ILE A 437 -3.79 13.43 20.60
N LEU A 438 -4.04 12.60 21.61
CA LEU A 438 -3.17 11.48 21.97
C LEU A 438 -2.99 10.50 20.81
N LEU A 439 -4.10 10.10 20.17
CA LEU A 439 -4.06 9.20 19.01
C LEU A 439 -3.32 9.84 17.83
N THR A 440 -3.60 11.10 17.52
CA THR A 440 -2.96 11.80 16.39
C THR A 440 -1.47 11.99 16.62
N VAL A 441 -1.07 12.57 17.76
CA VAL A 441 0.33 12.85 18.08
C VAL A 441 1.11 11.55 18.26
N GLY A 442 0.56 10.57 18.99
CA GLY A 442 1.19 9.27 19.16
C GLY A 442 1.38 8.53 17.83
N THR A 443 0.39 8.60 16.93
CA THR A 443 0.49 8.02 15.58
C THR A 443 1.58 8.70 14.76
N ILE A 444 1.64 10.05 14.76
CA ILE A 444 2.66 10.81 14.03
C ILE A 444 4.06 10.50 14.56
N ILE A 445 4.25 10.51 15.88
CA ILE A 445 5.56 10.23 16.49
C ILE A 445 5.99 8.80 16.17
N TYR A 446 5.11 7.81 16.40
CA TYR A 446 5.45 6.41 16.16
C TYR A 446 5.79 6.15 14.68
N MET A 447 4.96 6.62 13.75
CA MET A 447 5.22 6.44 12.31
C MET A 447 6.44 7.24 11.84
N GLY A 448 6.67 8.44 12.38
CA GLY A 448 7.84 9.26 12.05
C GLY A 448 9.14 8.57 12.48
N VAL A 449 9.20 8.08 13.71
CA VAL A 449 10.33 7.30 14.23
C VAL A 449 10.52 6.03 13.39
N TYR A 450 9.44 5.27 13.15
CA TYR A 450 9.53 4.01 12.41
C TYR A 450 10.01 4.23 10.97
N SER A 451 9.42 5.17 10.23
CA SER A 451 9.87 5.51 8.87
C SER A 451 11.31 6.01 8.81
N THR A 452 11.74 6.78 9.82
CA THR A 452 13.14 7.22 9.91
C THR A 452 14.09 6.05 10.12
N LEU A 453 13.74 5.10 10.98
CA LEU A 453 14.55 3.90 11.22
C LEU A 453 14.62 2.99 9.99
N ILE A 454 13.51 2.83 9.26
CA ILE A 454 13.49 2.11 7.98
C ILE A 454 14.40 2.81 6.96
N THR A 455 14.28 4.13 6.81
CA THR A 455 15.12 4.89 5.87
C THR A 455 16.60 4.81 6.27
N GLY A 456 16.89 4.86 7.58
CA GLY A 456 18.23 4.70 8.12
C GLY A 456 18.86 3.35 7.77
N SER A 457 18.08 2.26 7.78
CA SER A 457 18.60 0.93 7.40
C SER A 457 18.89 0.80 5.91
N LEU A 458 18.17 1.54 5.06
CA LEU A 458 18.42 1.61 3.62
C LEU A 458 19.68 2.41 3.28
N VAL A 459 20.00 3.42 4.10
CA VAL A 459 21.22 4.23 3.97
C VAL A 459 22.44 3.52 4.56
N ALA A 460 22.25 2.78 5.66
CA ALA A 460 23.31 2.02 6.30
C ALA A 460 23.84 0.88 5.41
N GLN A 461 25.05 0.42 5.69
CA GLN A 461 25.61 -0.73 5.00
C GLN A 461 24.81 -2.00 5.33
N ASP A 462 24.38 -2.72 4.29
CA ASP A 462 23.56 -3.92 4.43
C ASP A 462 24.30 -5.03 5.22
N PRO A 463 23.68 -5.66 6.24
CA PRO A 463 24.28 -6.74 7.02
C PRO A 463 24.85 -7.89 6.19
N ARG A 464 24.24 -8.24 5.05
CA ARG A 464 24.77 -9.28 4.14
C ARG A 464 26.12 -8.90 3.56
N ILE A 465 26.30 -7.62 3.21
CA ILE A 465 27.57 -7.09 2.68
C ILE A 465 28.62 -7.04 3.78
N THR A 466 28.23 -6.64 4.99
CA THR A 466 29.14 -6.61 6.14
C THR A 466 29.58 -8.02 6.54
N ALA A 467 28.64 -8.98 6.55
CA ALA A 467 28.93 -10.39 6.79
C ALA A 467 29.89 -10.96 5.74
N LYS A 468 29.68 -10.66 4.44
CA LYS A 468 30.60 -11.03 3.36
C LYS A 468 32.02 -10.51 3.63
N LYS A 469 32.15 -9.20 3.91
CA LYS A 469 33.47 -8.57 4.11
C LYS A 469 34.23 -9.19 5.28
N TRP A 470 33.54 -9.45 6.38
CA TRP A 470 34.14 -10.11 7.54
C TRP A 470 34.54 -11.55 7.23
N PHE A 471 33.66 -12.32 6.57
CA PHE A 471 33.94 -13.71 6.26
C PHE A 471 35.14 -13.85 5.31
N GLU A 472 35.20 -13.00 4.29
CA GLU A 472 36.30 -12.99 3.32
C GLU A 472 37.64 -12.49 3.87
N SER A 473 37.65 -11.78 5.00
CA SER A 473 38.88 -11.36 5.67
C SER A 473 39.41 -12.38 6.68
N GLU A 474 38.52 -13.12 7.34
CA GLU A 474 38.90 -14.01 8.44
C GLU A 474 38.99 -15.49 8.05
N VAL A 475 38.24 -15.92 7.02
CA VAL A 475 38.12 -17.34 6.68
C VAL A 475 38.98 -17.69 5.46
N GLN A 476 39.78 -18.75 5.62
CA GLN A 476 40.71 -19.23 4.59
C GLN A 476 39.99 -19.70 3.33
N HIS A 477 40.68 -19.63 2.19
CA HIS A 477 40.17 -20.15 0.94
C HIS A 477 39.95 -21.67 1.01
N SER A 478 39.00 -22.15 0.20
CA SER A 478 38.56 -23.54 0.08
C SER A 478 37.89 -24.11 1.33
N THR A 479 37.70 -23.31 2.40
CA THR A 479 36.94 -23.72 3.58
C THR A 479 35.53 -24.21 3.20
N PRO A 480 35.11 -25.39 3.70
CA PRO A 480 33.74 -25.90 3.67
C PRO A 480 32.73 -24.94 4.32
N VAL A 481 31.76 -24.42 3.55
CA VAL A 481 30.69 -23.54 4.07
C VAL A 481 29.31 -24.07 3.71
N GLY A 482 28.51 -24.33 4.74
CA GLY A 482 27.10 -24.69 4.63
C GLY A 482 26.21 -23.44 4.56
N LEU A 483 25.31 -23.43 3.58
CA LEU A 483 24.32 -22.38 3.38
C LEU A 483 22.94 -23.03 3.25
N MET A 484 21.96 -22.46 3.93
CA MET A 484 20.58 -22.79 3.63
C MET A 484 20.13 -22.00 2.40
N THR A 485 19.34 -22.62 1.54
CA THR A 485 18.63 -21.91 0.47
C THR A 485 17.16 -21.91 0.79
N SER A 486 16.50 -20.75 0.74
CA SER A 486 15.07 -20.73 1.01
C SER A 486 14.28 -21.60 0.01
N SER A 487 13.27 -22.31 0.52
CA SER A 487 12.36 -23.17 -0.27
C SER A 487 11.47 -22.40 -1.25
N THR A 488 11.54 -21.07 -1.23
CA THR A 488 10.76 -20.16 -2.09
C THR A 488 11.33 -20.02 -3.50
N GLY A 489 12.50 -20.63 -3.78
CA GLY A 489 13.19 -20.49 -5.05
C GLY A 489 13.92 -19.15 -5.21
N MET A 490 13.92 -18.29 -4.19
CA MET A 490 14.72 -17.05 -4.13
C MET A 490 16.18 -17.34 -3.75
N GLN A 491 16.81 -18.29 -4.46
CA GLN A 491 18.20 -18.66 -4.22
C GLN A 491 19.12 -17.42 -4.29
N ASN A 492 19.99 -17.29 -3.30
CA ASN A 492 21.08 -16.29 -3.22
C ASN A 492 20.70 -14.82 -2.96
N ARG A 493 19.47 -14.51 -2.51
CA ARG A 493 19.05 -13.10 -2.28
C ARG A 493 19.07 -12.68 -0.80
N ASP A 494 18.92 -13.63 0.09
CA ASP A 494 18.87 -13.38 1.53
C ASP A 494 20.20 -13.69 2.24
N ASP A 495 21.14 -14.30 1.51
CA ASP A 495 22.47 -14.69 1.99
C ASP A 495 23.53 -13.62 1.74
N PRO A 496 24.63 -13.63 2.51
CA PRO A 496 25.85 -12.91 2.16
C PRO A 496 26.36 -13.35 0.77
N PRO A 497 26.60 -12.41 -0.17
CA PRO A 497 27.04 -12.77 -1.51
C PRO A 497 28.54 -13.08 -1.56
N ILE A 498 28.99 -14.11 -0.85
CA ILE A 498 30.39 -14.57 -0.81
C ILE A 498 30.83 -15.15 -2.16
N ASP A 499 32.12 -14.99 -2.47
CA ASP A 499 32.72 -15.47 -3.71
C ASP A 499 32.75 -17.01 -3.76
N GLU A 500 31.88 -17.62 -4.58
CA GLU A 500 31.78 -19.07 -4.73
C GLU A 500 33.07 -19.70 -5.29
N SER A 501 33.95 -18.92 -5.94
CA SER A 501 35.24 -19.43 -6.42
C SER A 501 36.28 -19.59 -5.31
N ARG A 502 36.07 -18.93 -4.16
CA ARG A 502 36.99 -18.96 -3.01
C ARG A 502 36.64 -20.00 -1.98
N TYR A 503 35.41 -20.51 -1.95
CA TYR A 503 34.90 -21.36 -0.88
C TYR A 503 34.19 -22.60 -1.41
N SER A 504 34.24 -23.69 -0.66
CA SER A 504 33.51 -24.91 -0.99
C SER A 504 32.10 -24.80 -0.43
N LEU A 505 31.14 -24.33 -1.24
CA LEU A 505 29.78 -24.03 -0.79
C LEU A 505 28.85 -25.24 -0.94
N PHE A 506 28.16 -25.60 0.15
CA PHE A 506 27.08 -26.59 0.15
C PHE A 506 25.77 -25.86 0.39
N LYS A 507 24.85 -25.95 -0.57
CA LYS A 507 23.57 -25.26 -0.55
C LYS A 507 22.44 -26.28 -0.53
N SER A 508 21.58 -26.23 0.49
CA SER A 508 20.36 -27.05 0.52
C SER A 508 19.19 -26.31 1.16
N THR A 509 17.96 -26.68 0.78
CA THR A 509 16.73 -26.25 1.45
C THR A 509 16.52 -26.91 2.81
N SER A 510 17.30 -27.96 3.12
CA SER A 510 17.27 -28.70 4.38
C SER A 510 18.54 -28.44 5.18
N ILE A 511 18.40 -27.90 6.39
CA ILE A 511 19.53 -27.72 7.30
C ILE A 511 20.16 -29.06 7.69
N ALA A 512 19.38 -30.15 7.71
CA ALA A 512 19.88 -31.48 8.04
C ALA A 512 20.89 -31.94 6.98
N GLU A 513 20.57 -31.77 5.69
CA GLU A 513 21.48 -32.09 4.59
C GLU A 513 22.74 -31.21 4.62
N VAL A 514 22.61 -29.93 4.99
CA VAL A 514 23.77 -29.04 5.18
C VAL A 514 24.68 -29.55 6.30
N LEU A 515 24.11 -29.99 7.42
CA LEU A 515 24.88 -30.53 8.56
C LEU A 515 25.55 -31.87 8.24
N GLU A 516 24.93 -32.70 7.41
CA GLU A 516 25.50 -33.99 6.95
C GLU A 516 26.76 -33.81 6.11
N GLN A 517 26.91 -32.69 5.39
CA GLN A 517 28.15 -32.37 4.64
C GLN A 517 29.31 -31.97 5.54
N GLN A 518 29.09 -31.91 6.85
CA GLN A 518 30.09 -31.61 7.86
C GLN A 518 30.87 -30.31 7.59
N PRO A 519 30.20 -29.17 7.32
CA PRO A 519 30.88 -27.92 6.99
C PRO A 519 31.65 -27.34 8.17
N GLU A 520 32.70 -26.57 7.91
CA GLU A 520 33.44 -25.85 8.96
C GLU A 520 32.64 -24.63 9.44
N TYR A 521 31.98 -23.94 8.53
CA TYR A 521 31.09 -22.82 8.84
C TYR A 521 29.68 -23.04 8.31
N ILE A 522 28.68 -22.53 9.03
CA ILE A 522 27.30 -22.44 8.55
C ILE A 522 26.88 -20.97 8.61
N MET A 523 26.35 -20.44 7.50
CA MET A 523 25.67 -19.15 7.52
C MET A 523 24.18 -19.35 7.37
N LEU A 524 23.43 -18.67 8.23
CA LEU A 524 21.98 -18.67 8.20
C LEU A 524 21.47 -17.23 8.12
N SER A 525 20.64 -16.96 7.13
CA SER A 525 19.78 -15.80 7.11
C SER A 525 18.53 -16.05 7.95
N ARG A 526 17.93 -14.99 8.49
CA ARG A 526 16.62 -15.07 9.14
C ARG A 526 15.57 -15.70 8.24
N TYR A 527 15.65 -15.48 6.93
CA TYR A 527 14.76 -16.11 5.94
C TYR A 527 14.81 -17.63 5.98
N ASP A 528 15.97 -18.20 6.28
CA ASP A 528 16.17 -19.65 6.22
C ASP A 528 15.51 -20.36 7.40
N TYR A 529 15.50 -19.74 8.58
CA TYR A 529 15.05 -20.41 9.79
C TYR A 529 13.71 -19.92 10.34
N ILE A 530 13.25 -18.73 9.98
CA ILE A 530 12.12 -18.09 10.69
C ILE A 530 10.81 -18.86 10.53
N ASP A 531 10.56 -19.41 9.34
CA ASP A 531 9.35 -20.21 9.09
C ASP A 531 9.38 -21.53 9.84
N PHE A 532 10.55 -22.18 9.92
CA PHE A 532 10.72 -23.40 10.73
C PHE A 532 10.48 -23.12 12.21
N LEU A 533 10.99 -22.01 12.76
CA LEU A 533 10.74 -21.62 14.15
C LEU A 533 9.28 -21.24 14.40
N ARG A 534 8.61 -20.61 13.43
CA ARG A 534 7.20 -20.21 13.55
C ARG A 534 6.25 -21.40 13.49
N ILE A 535 6.47 -22.32 12.56
CA ILE A 535 5.63 -23.50 12.34
C ILE A 535 5.93 -24.56 13.40
N GLY A 536 7.20 -24.73 13.74
CA GLY A 536 7.67 -25.72 14.71
C GLY A 536 7.49 -27.16 14.22
N GLU A 537 7.29 -28.08 15.16
CA GLU A 537 7.04 -29.50 14.91
C GLU A 537 5.63 -29.81 14.35
N ARG A 538 4.78 -28.78 14.15
CA ARG A 538 3.38 -28.95 13.75
C ARG A 538 3.20 -29.43 12.32
N SER A 539 4.23 -29.34 11.49
CA SER A 539 4.22 -29.83 10.12
C SER A 539 5.33 -30.85 9.94
N GLU A 540 4.99 -32.00 9.38
CA GLU A 540 5.97 -33.05 9.04
C GLU A 540 7.07 -32.50 8.11
N TYR A 541 6.70 -31.57 7.20
CA TYR A 541 7.62 -30.87 6.31
C TYR A 541 8.65 -29.98 7.00
N THR A 542 8.37 -29.50 8.22
CA THR A 542 9.27 -28.59 8.96
C THR A 542 9.95 -29.26 10.15
N ARG A 543 9.52 -30.46 10.53
CA ARG A 543 9.92 -31.12 11.77
C ARG A 543 11.42 -31.37 11.85
N ASP A 544 11.99 -31.99 10.81
CA ASP A 544 13.39 -32.38 10.82
C ASP A 544 14.31 -31.14 10.78
N SER A 545 13.95 -30.14 9.97
CA SER A 545 14.64 -28.86 9.94
C SER A 545 14.52 -28.08 11.25
N PHE A 546 13.36 -28.14 11.93
CA PHE A 546 13.16 -27.52 13.24
C PHE A 546 14.04 -28.16 14.33
N TYR A 547 14.12 -29.50 14.38
CA TYR A 547 14.98 -30.18 15.34
C TYR A 547 16.47 -29.94 15.05
N ALA A 548 16.88 -29.99 13.78
CA ALA A 548 18.24 -29.68 13.38
C ALA A 548 18.65 -28.24 13.73
N LEU A 549 17.77 -27.25 13.49
CA LEU A 549 17.99 -25.86 13.91
C LEU A 549 18.06 -25.72 15.44
N THR A 550 17.22 -26.46 16.17
CA THR A 550 17.24 -26.45 17.64
C THR A 550 18.54 -27.04 18.18
N LYS A 551 19.01 -28.15 17.58
CA LYS A 551 20.30 -28.77 17.90
C LYS A 551 21.46 -27.81 17.62
N LEU A 552 21.49 -27.18 16.44
CA LEU A 552 22.50 -26.18 16.05
C LEU A 552 22.58 -25.00 17.04
N ARG A 553 21.43 -24.62 17.62
CA ARG A 553 21.33 -23.49 18.57
C ARG A 553 21.48 -23.89 20.03
N SER A 554 21.74 -25.16 20.33
CA SER A 554 21.89 -25.65 21.71
C SER A 554 23.27 -25.35 22.30
N GLU A 555 23.39 -25.33 23.63
CA GLU A 555 24.68 -25.09 24.31
C GLU A 555 25.69 -26.24 24.12
N GLN A 556 25.19 -27.44 23.80
CA GLN A 556 25.99 -28.64 23.48
C GLN A 556 26.14 -28.84 21.97
N ALA A 557 25.93 -27.79 21.17
CA ALA A 557 25.99 -27.89 19.73
C ALA A 557 27.42 -28.07 19.23
N GLU A 558 27.58 -28.94 18.24
CA GLU A 558 28.81 -29.11 17.43
C GLU A 558 29.28 -27.78 16.81
N PHE A 559 28.40 -26.80 16.68
CA PHE A 559 28.71 -25.48 16.15
C PHE A 559 28.45 -24.38 17.18
N LYS A 560 29.40 -23.45 17.28
CA LYS A 560 29.29 -22.24 18.09
C LYS A 560 28.94 -21.04 17.23
N LEU A 561 27.94 -20.26 17.65
CA LEU A 561 27.65 -18.96 17.04
C LEU A 561 28.83 -18.01 17.27
N VAL A 562 29.51 -17.60 16.19
CA VAL A 562 30.68 -16.72 16.26
C VAL A 562 30.33 -15.26 15.97
N HIS A 563 29.39 -15.01 15.04
CA HIS A 563 29.00 -13.65 14.66
C HIS A 563 27.52 -13.53 14.33
N VAL A 564 26.96 -12.34 14.60
CA VAL A 564 25.62 -11.93 14.19
C VAL A 564 25.69 -10.55 13.55
N PHE A 565 25.20 -10.43 12.32
CA PHE A 565 25.03 -9.17 11.61
C PHE A 565 23.54 -8.88 11.49
N ASP A 566 23.05 -7.80 12.10
CA ASP A 566 21.62 -7.45 12.17
C ASP A 566 21.46 -5.92 12.14
N ASN A 567 20.50 -5.42 11.37
CA ASN A 567 20.11 -4.01 11.33
C ASN A 567 18.61 -3.82 11.66
N SER A 568 17.98 -4.81 12.29
CA SER A 568 16.57 -4.74 12.69
C SER A 568 16.33 -3.53 13.60
N PRO A 569 15.33 -2.68 13.29
CA PRO A 569 15.13 -1.45 14.02
C PRO A 569 14.57 -1.73 15.42
N THR A 570 15.14 -1.08 16.43
CA THR A 570 14.70 -1.16 17.82
C THR A 570 14.30 0.23 18.33
N LEU A 571 13.32 0.26 19.23
CA LEU A 571 12.89 1.46 19.94
C LEU A 571 13.04 1.19 21.44
N PHE A 572 13.97 1.87 22.10
CA PHE A 572 14.33 1.62 23.51
C PHE A 572 14.67 0.14 23.80
N GLY A 573 15.39 -0.51 22.87
CA GLY A 573 15.75 -1.93 22.98
C GLY A 573 14.63 -2.91 22.62
N ILE A 574 13.43 -2.43 22.29
CA ILE A 574 12.30 -3.26 21.85
C ILE A 574 12.31 -3.36 20.32
N PRO A 575 12.36 -4.57 19.72
CA PRO A 575 12.28 -4.74 18.27
C PRO A 575 10.95 -4.22 17.70
N LEU A 576 11.01 -3.33 16.71
CA LEU A 576 9.82 -2.74 16.09
C LEU A 576 9.06 -3.73 15.18
N LEU A 577 9.78 -4.67 14.58
CA LEU A 577 9.22 -5.68 13.69
C LEU A 577 8.60 -6.89 14.43
N GLY A 578 8.71 -6.90 15.76
CA GLY A 578 8.32 -8.05 16.58
C GLY A 578 9.20 -9.28 16.35
N ARG A 579 8.74 -10.44 16.87
CA ARG A 579 9.47 -11.72 16.78
C ARG A 579 9.43 -12.34 15.38
N TYR A 580 8.31 -12.12 14.66
CA TYR A 580 8.06 -12.64 13.32
C TYR A 580 7.72 -11.46 12.40
N PRO A 581 8.73 -10.71 11.91
CA PRO A 581 8.54 -9.66 10.90
C PRO A 581 7.71 -10.12 9.71
N MET A 582 7.02 -9.16 9.08
CA MET A 582 6.40 -9.38 7.79
C MET A 582 7.45 -9.74 6.74
N HIS A 583 7.16 -10.77 5.95
CA HIS A 583 8.14 -11.35 5.03
C HIS A 583 8.75 -10.32 4.06
N ASP A 584 7.94 -9.46 3.48
CA ASP A 584 8.38 -8.43 2.53
C ASP A 584 9.00 -7.19 3.18
N MET A 585 8.98 -7.10 4.51
CA MET A 585 9.77 -6.13 5.25
C MET A 585 11.16 -6.65 5.61
N MET A 586 11.34 -7.98 5.71
CA MET A 586 12.62 -8.57 6.10
C MET A 586 13.75 -8.30 5.09
N TYR A 587 13.45 -7.95 3.83
CA TYR A 587 14.47 -7.75 2.80
C TYR A 587 15.46 -6.65 3.18
N THR A 588 14.98 -5.61 3.87
CA THR A 588 15.79 -4.46 4.33
C THR A 588 16.30 -4.59 5.75
N PHE A 589 15.84 -5.64 6.45
CA PHE A 589 16.25 -5.97 7.81
C PHE A 589 16.81 -7.39 7.90
N PRO A 590 17.79 -7.76 7.05
CA PRO A 590 18.36 -9.09 7.10
C PRO A 590 19.08 -9.28 8.43
N ARG A 591 19.07 -10.51 8.92
CA ARG A 591 19.89 -10.94 10.04
C ARG A 591 20.64 -12.18 9.62
N ILE A 592 21.97 -12.09 9.68
CA ILE A 592 22.89 -13.17 9.30
C ILE A 592 23.56 -13.68 10.56
N GLU A 593 23.46 -14.99 10.78
CA GLU A 593 24.09 -15.70 11.88
C GLU A 593 25.16 -16.63 11.29
N ILE A 594 26.39 -16.52 11.79
CA ILE A 594 27.52 -17.35 11.34
C ILE A 594 27.96 -18.25 12.49
N TYR A 595 27.92 -19.54 12.22
CA TYR A 595 28.28 -20.61 13.12
C TYR A 595 29.59 -21.25 12.67
N LYS A 596 30.48 -21.57 13.61
CA LYS A 596 31.73 -22.29 13.37
C LYS A 596 31.70 -23.63 14.09
N ARG A 597 32.08 -24.70 13.40
CA ARG A 597 32.25 -26.04 13.96
C ARG A 597 33.32 -26.01 15.06
N GLN A 598 33.02 -26.63 16.19
CA GLN A 598 34.00 -26.86 17.26
C GLN A 598 34.95 -27.97 16.80
N SER A 599 36.25 -27.74 16.88
CA SER A 599 37.24 -28.81 16.73
C SER A 599 37.14 -29.72 17.97
N ASP A 600 37.09 -31.03 17.77
CA ASP A 600 37.29 -31.99 18.85
C ASP A 600 38.69 -31.74 19.43
N GLU A 601 38.76 -31.17 20.65
CA GLU A 601 40.01 -31.08 21.42
C GLU A 601 40.40 -32.42 22.03
#